data_AF-U9VNN7-F1
#
_entry.id   AF-U9VNN7-F1
#
_cell.length_a   1.000
_cell.length_b   1.000
_cell.length_c   1.000
_cell.angle_alpha   90.00
_cell.angle_beta   90.00
_cell.angle_gamma   90.00
#
_symmetry.space_group_name_H-M   'P 1'
#
loop_
_entity.id
_entity.type
_entity.pdbx_description
1 polymer ?
#
loop_
_entity_poly.entity_id
_entity_poly.type
_entity_poly.pdbx_seq_one_letter_code
_entity_poly.pdbx_strand_id
1 'polypeptide(L)'
;MTLSKWKTCSLLSLVLLSSPSCTPKANLPSAEATTSIPENSATLHKTSQQPETAVFQPIKTAPAQPRSNQPVENQAPLIAQQAPDPDSLPEIIDGMTVGMPYAEARALIDQNIWAPKTYPPVVSVSTTVQTMRDLGYEEVQDCAGTGLGLCRMEFIEREGLVLAIIVTTSEAEPMVWSWFLE
;
A
#
# COMPACT_ATOMS: atom_id res chain seq x y z
N MET A 1 51.86 24.59 8.62
CA MET A 1 51.54 25.40 7.43
C MET A 1 50.90 24.43 6.45
N THR A 2 49.59 24.41 6.18
CA THR A 2 48.70 25.48 5.72
C THR A 2 47.24 25.16 6.12
N LEU A 3 46.52 26.15 6.65
CA LEU A 3 45.08 26.13 6.93
C LEU A 3 44.30 26.53 5.66
N SER A 4 43.35 25.69 5.22
CA SER A 4 42.41 26.03 4.14
C SER A 4 41.20 26.78 4.68
N LYS A 5 40.97 27.94 4.06
CA LYS A 5 40.04 29.00 4.42
C LYS A 5 38.60 28.67 4.03
N TRP A 6 37.68 29.00 4.93
CA TRP A 6 36.24 29.08 4.68
C TRP A 6 35.92 30.31 3.83
N LYS A 7 34.99 30.18 2.87
CA LYS A 7 34.40 31.30 2.13
C LYS A 7 32.93 31.42 2.53
N THR A 8 32.66 32.43 3.34
CA THR A 8 31.35 33.03 3.58
C THR A 8 30.86 33.72 2.30
N CYS A 9 29.67 33.37 1.81
CA CYS A 9 28.91 34.22 0.90
C CYS A 9 27.85 34.97 1.71
N SER A 10 28.10 36.27 1.87
CA SER A 10 27.18 37.26 2.42
C SER A 10 26.63 38.12 1.27
N LEU A 11 25.51 38.78 1.57
CA LEU A 11 24.82 39.87 0.87
C LEU A 11 23.69 39.41 -0.08
N LEU A 12 22.45 39.49 0.39
CA LEU A 12 21.59 40.69 0.27
C LEU A 12 21.48 41.18 -1.18
N SER A 13 20.35 40.85 -1.80
CA SER A 13 19.70 41.74 -2.76
C SER A 13 18.19 41.61 -2.59
N LEU A 14 17.66 42.63 -1.93
CA LEU A 14 16.26 42.99 -1.85
C LEU A 14 15.83 43.41 -3.27
N VAL A 15 14.95 42.64 -3.91
CA VAL A 15 14.27 43.06 -5.13
C VAL A 15 12.78 42.90 -4.91
N LEU A 16 12.16 44.00 -4.46
CA LEU A 16 10.73 44.25 -4.53
C LEU A 16 10.38 44.49 -6.00
N LEU A 17 9.76 43.51 -6.65
CA LEU A 17 8.91 43.79 -7.82
C LEU A 17 7.52 43.21 -7.59
N SER A 18 6.61 44.13 -7.34
CA SER A 18 5.17 43.97 -7.53
C SER A 18 4.86 43.69 -9.00
N SER A 19 3.95 42.76 -9.26
CA SER A 19 3.29 42.55 -10.56
C SER A 19 2.16 41.52 -10.40
N PRO A 20 1.15 41.53 -11.29
CA PRO A 20 -0.18 42.00 -10.92
C PRO A 20 -1.25 40.90 -10.94
N SER A 21 -2.40 41.23 -10.35
CA SER A 21 -3.65 40.49 -10.42
C SER A 21 -4.06 40.18 -11.87
N CYS A 22 -4.14 38.90 -12.21
CA CYS A 22 -4.90 38.42 -13.37
C CYS A 22 -6.19 37.77 -12.86
N THR A 23 -7.31 38.48 -13.04
CA THR A 23 -8.64 37.85 -13.03
C THR A 23 -9.03 37.55 -14.49
N PRO A 24 -9.43 36.32 -14.82
CA PRO A 24 -10.19 36.08 -16.04
C PRO A 24 -11.69 36.27 -15.76
N LYS A 25 -12.27 37.25 -16.47
CA LYS A 25 -13.70 37.55 -16.53
C LYS A 25 -14.34 36.76 -17.68
N ALA A 26 -15.34 35.95 -17.31
CA ALA A 26 -16.52 35.51 -18.07
C ALA A 26 -16.38 35.01 -19.52
N ASN A 27 -16.81 33.77 -19.75
CA ASN A 27 -17.76 33.44 -20.83
C ASN A 27 -18.35 32.04 -20.59
N LEU A 28 -19.62 31.97 -20.17
CA LEU A 28 -20.44 30.76 -20.23
C LEU A 28 -21.48 30.96 -21.33
N PRO A 29 -21.40 30.26 -22.46
CA PRO A 29 -22.55 30.01 -23.30
C PRO A 29 -23.27 28.72 -22.88
N SER A 30 -24.59 28.83 -22.73
CA SER A 30 -25.52 27.71 -22.77
C SER A 30 -25.29 26.86 -24.02
N ALA A 31 -25.24 25.55 -23.83
CA ALA A 31 -25.56 24.60 -24.88
C ALA A 31 -26.34 23.44 -24.24
N GLU A 32 -27.64 23.44 -24.49
CA GLU A 32 -28.50 22.28 -24.40
C GLU A 32 -27.99 21.20 -25.37
N ALA A 33 -27.83 19.97 -24.90
CA ALA A 33 -27.68 18.81 -25.75
C ALA A 33 -28.40 17.62 -25.10
N THR A 34 -29.66 17.46 -25.51
CA THR A 34 -30.42 16.22 -25.49
C THR A 34 -29.57 15.08 -26.05
N THR A 35 -29.38 13.99 -25.29
CA THR A 35 -29.12 12.68 -25.87
C THR A 35 -29.74 11.60 -24.98
N SER A 36 -30.62 10.86 -25.64
CA SER A 36 -31.35 9.65 -25.28
C SER A 36 -30.55 8.59 -24.53
N ILE A 37 -31.11 8.11 -23.41
CA ILE A 37 -30.73 6.83 -22.78
C ILE A 37 -31.70 5.75 -23.31
N PRO A 38 -31.21 4.69 -23.97
CA PRO A 38 -32.02 3.50 -24.19
C PRO A 38 -32.07 2.64 -22.93
N GLU A 39 -33.29 2.26 -22.54
CA GLU A 39 -33.58 1.15 -21.63
C GLU A 39 -32.95 -0.14 -22.19
N ASN A 40 -31.96 -0.71 -21.50
CA ASN A 40 -31.62 -2.11 -21.65
C ASN A 40 -32.17 -2.90 -20.46
N SER A 41 -33.23 -3.65 -20.76
CA SER A 41 -33.88 -4.56 -19.85
C SER A 41 -32.92 -5.63 -19.33
N ALA A 42 -32.96 -5.80 -18.01
CA ALA A 42 -32.35 -6.90 -17.28
C ALA A 42 -32.76 -8.26 -17.87
N THR A 43 -31.76 -9.07 -18.22
CA THR A 43 -31.97 -10.52 -18.41
C THR A 43 -31.31 -11.25 -17.25
N LEU A 44 -32.18 -11.72 -16.35
CA LEU A 44 -31.91 -12.55 -15.20
C LEU A 44 -31.50 -13.96 -15.69
N HIS A 45 -30.21 -14.27 -15.75
CA HIS A 45 -29.73 -15.66 -15.89
C HIS A 45 -29.28 -16.21 -14.54
N LYS A 46 -30.23 -16.89 -13.90
CA LYS A 46 -30.04 -17.79 -12.76
C LYS A 46 -29.41 -19.10 -13.29
N THR A 47 -28.10 -19.26 -13.14
CA THR A 47 -27.46 -20.57 -13.28
C THR A 47 -26.97 -21.02 -11.92
N SER A 48 -27.80 -21.85 -11.30
CA SER A 48 -27.50 -22.64 -10.12
C SER A 48 -26.48 -23.71 -10.52
N GLN A 49 -25.25 -23.57 -10.05
CA GLN A 49 -24.27 -24.65 -10.05
C GLN A 49 -24.15 -25.18 -8.62
N GLN A 50 -24.62 -26.41 -8.51
CA GLN A 50 -24.64 -27.32 -7.39
C GLN A 50 -23.21 -27.57 -6.89
N PRO A 51 -22.94 -27.55 -5.57
CA PRO A 51 -21.65 -27.96 -5.05
C PRO A 51 -21.46 -29.47 -5.25
N GLU A 52 -20.37 -29.83 -5.94
CA GLU A 52 -19.88 -31.20 -6.03
C GLU A 52 -19.62 -31.76 -4.63
N THR A 53 -20.21 -32.92 -4.39
CA THR A 53 -20.07 -33.69 -3.16
C THR A 53 -18.65 -34.28 -3.12
N ALA A 54 -17.75 -33.67 -2.35
CA ALA A 54 -16.44 -34.23 -2.07
C ALA A 54 -16.58 -35.52 -1.25
N VAL A 55 -16.26 -36.65 -1.89
CA VAL A 55 -16.20 -37.98 -1.28
C VAL A 55 -15.00 -38.03 -0.33
N PHE A 56 -15.26 -37.94 0.97
CA PHE A 56 -14.27 -38.21 2.02
C PHE A 56 -13.92 -39.70 2.01
N GLN A 57 -12.66 -40.05 1.72
CA GLN A 57 -12.12 -41.37 2.00
C GLN A 57 -11.54 -41.41 3.43
N PRO A 58 -11.79 -42.48 4.20
CA PRO A 58 -11.19 -42.65 5.52
C PRO A 58 -9.70 -42.95 5.39
N ILE A 59 -8.85 -42.02 5.86
CA ILE A 59 -7.40 -42.22 5.97
C ILE A 59 -7.17 -43.25 7.09
N LYS A 60 -6.64 -44.41 6.69
CA LYS A 60 -6.24 -45.51 7.57
C LYS A 60 -5.08 -45.08 8.46
N THR A 61 -5.36 -44.91 9.75
CA THR A 61 -4.38 -44.56 10.78
C THR A 61 -3.31 -45.66 10.88
N ALA A 62 -2.06 -45.29 10.63
CA ALA A 62 -0.89 -46.14 10.91
C ALA A 62 -0.41 -45.92 12.35
N PRO A 63 0.11 -46.96 13.02
CA PRO A 63 0.49 -46.88 14.43
C PRO A 63 1.76 -46.04 14.64
N ALA A 64 1.72 -45.25 15.71
CA ALA A 64 2.81 -44.45 16.24
C ALA A 64 4.06 -45.30 16.52
N GLN A 65 5.21 -44.90 15.98
CA GLN A 65 6.50 -45.38 16.43
C GLN A 65 7.06 -44.42 17.49
N PRO A 66 7.55 -44.93 18.64
CA PRO A 66 8.26 -44.13 19.62
C PRO A 66 9.70 -43.91 19.14
N ARG A 67 10.12 -42.66 18.94
CA ARG A 67 11.51 -42.33 18.62
C ARG A 67 12.12 -41.43 19.70
N SER A 68 12.80 -42.11 20.62
CA SER A 68 14.10 -41.78 21.20
C SER A 68 14.37 -40.32 21.59
N ASN A 69 14.40 -40.09 22.90
CA ASN A 69 15.04 -38.94 23.53
C ASN A 69 16.54 -38.93 23.19
N GLN A 70 17.02 -37.91 22.47
CA GLN A 70 18.41 -37.50 22.52
C GLN A 70 18.48 -36.04 23.01
N PRO A 71 19.35 -35.72 23.98
CA PRO A 71 19.70 -34.34 24.29
C PRO A 71 20.64 -33.83 23.20
N VAL A 72 20.14 -32.97 22.31
CA VAL A 72 21.01 -32.17 21.45
C VAL A 72 21.23 -30.84 22.15
N GLU A 73 22.32 -30.81 22.90
CA GLU A 73 22.94 -29.60 23.40
C GLU A 73 23.60 -28.85 22.24
N ASN A 74 23.49 -27.52 22.26
CA ASN A 74 24.41 -26.55 21.69
C ASN A 74 24.46 -26.35 20.17
N GLN A 75 23.71 -25.33 19.73
CA GLN A 75 24.19 -24.07 19.13
C GLN A 75 23.21 -23.61 18.04
N ALA A 76 22.12 -22.96 18.47
CA ALA A 76 21.50 -21.97 17.61
C ALA A 76 22.50 -20.81 17.49
N PRO A 77 22.83 -20.32 16.27
CA PRO A 77 23.48 -19.03 16.16
C PRO A 77 22.58 -18.04 16.89
N LEU A 78 23.19 -17.26 17.78
CA LEU A 78 22.61 -16.05 18.31
C LEU A 78 22.42 -15.11 17.10
N ILE A 79 21.40 -15.34 16.27
CA ILE A 79 20.80 -14.26 15.50
C ILE A 79 20.07 -13.45 16.57
N ALA A 80 20.87 -12.68 17.30
CA ALA A 80 20.39 -11.51 17.97
C ALA A 80 19.59 -10.77 16.90
N GLN A 81 18.30 -10.64 17.14
CA GLN A 81 17.45 -9.73 16.43
C GLN A 81 18.09 -8.36 16.61
N GLN A 82 19.00 -8.00 15.70
CA GLN A 82 19.40 -6.62 15.55
C GLN A 82 18.09 -5.89 15.26
N ALA A 83 17.75 -5.04 16.22
CA ALA A 83 16.90 -3.89 16.03
C ALA A 83 17.19 -3.35 14.62
N PRO A 84 16.18 -3.30 13.75
CA PRO A 84 16.37 -2.71 12.44
C PRO A 84 17.05 -1.35 12.59
N ASP A 85 18.14 -1.15 11.86
CA ASP A 85 18.86 0.12 11.92
C ASP A 85 17.90 1.19 11.36
N PRO A 86 17.60 2.28 12.09
CA PRO A 86 16.78 3.36 11.55
C PRO A 86 17.35 3.96 10.25
N ASP A 87 18.63 3.72 9.95
CA ASP A 87 19.29 4.09 8.70
C ASP A 87 19.11 3.05 7.55
N SER A 88 18.36 1.96 7.74
CA SER A 88 18.01 0.98 6.67
C SER A 88 16.86 1.47 5.77
N LEU A 89 16.17 2.50 6.23
CA LEU A 89 14.97 3.07 5.62
C LEU A 89 15.19 3.88 4.32
N PRO A 90 16.33 4.57 4.11
CA PRO A 90 16.65 5.21 2.84
C PRO A 90 16.57 4.22 1.68
N GLU A 91 17.03 2.98 1.85
CA GLU A 91 17.08 2.02 0.73
C GLU A 91 15.69 1.59 0.23
N ILE A 92 14.70 1.48 1.12
CA ILE A 92 13.31 1.13 0.72
C ILE A 92 12.67 2.29 -0.05
N ILE A 93 12.92 3.50 0.41
CA ILE A 93 12.37 4.73 -0.18
C ILE A 93 13.06 5.06 -1.50
N ASP A 94 14.35 4.78 -1.64
CA ASP A 94 15.14 5.11 -2.82
C ASP A 94 14.65 4.40 -4.09
N GLY A 95 14.02 3.24 -3.96
CA GLY A 95 13.41 2.50 -5.07
C GLY A 95 11.96 2.89 -5.37
N MET A 96 11.28 3.58 -4.47
CA MET A 96 9.85 3.91 -4.60
C MET A 96 9.66 5.21 -5.39
N THR A 97 8.73 5.20 -6.34
CA THR A 97 8.45 6.38 -7.18
C THR A 97 6.95 6.64 -7.28
N VAL A 98 6.58 7.92 -7.37
CA VAL A 98 5.19 8.31 -7.61
C VAL A 98 4.77 7.84 -9.00
N GLY A 99 3.61 7.19 -9.08
CA GLY A 99 3.06 6.64 -10.32
C GLY A 99 3.60 5.26 -10.68
N MET A 100 4.32 4.57 -9.80
CA MET A 100 4.60 3.13 -10.01
C MET A 100 3.41 2.27 -9.55
N PRO A 101 3.22 1.07 -10.13
CA PRO A 101 2.24 0.12 -9.64
C PRO A 101 2.50 -0.24 -8.17
N TYR A 102 1.44 -0.27 -7.37
CA TYR A 102 1.55 -0.59 -5.96
C TYR A 102 2.10 -2.00 -5.73
N ALA A 103 1.78 -2.96 -6.60
CA ALA A 103 2.33 -4.31 -6.53
C ALA A 103 3.87 -4.32 -6.61
N GLU A 104 4.45 -3.46 -7.45
CA GLU A 104 5.90 -3.30 -7.55
C GLU A 104 6.48 -2.66 -6.29
N ALA A 105 5.82 -1.63 -5.75
CA ALA A 105 6.24 -1.00 -4.50
C ALA A 105 6.17 -1.99 -3.32
N ARG A 106 5.12 -2.79 -3.23
CA ARG A 106 4.97 -3.86 -2.23
C ARG A 106 6.09 -4.88 -2.33
N ALA A 107 6.50 -5.27 -3.53
CA ALA A 107 7.60 -6.20 -3.74
C ALA A 107 8.97 -5.64 -3.27
N LEU A 108 9.16 -4.33 -3.27
CA LEU A 108 10.35 -3.68 -2.68
C LEU A 108 10.31 -3.77 -1.15
N ILE A 109 9.12 -3.61 -0.55
CA ILE A 109 8.95 -3.64 0.91
C ILE A 109 9.09 -5.07 1.45
N ASP A 110 8.54 -6.06 0.75
CA ASP A 110 8.62 -7.48 1.13
C ASP A 110 10.05 -8.03 1.14
N GLN A 111 10.99 -7.37 0.46
CA GLN A 111 12.43 -7.70 0.52
C GLN A 111 13.10 -7.24 1.81
N ASN A 112 12.40 -6.49 2.66
CA ASN A 112 12.91 -5.84 3.86
C ASN A 112 12.25 -6.37 5.14
N ILE A 113 12.52 -5.70 6.25
CA ILE A 113 12.13 -6.08 7.61
C ILE A 113 10.67 -5.66 7.95
N TRP A 114 9.94 -5.17 6.95
CA TRP A 114 8.60 -4.59 7.07
C TRP A 114 7.54 -5.63 6.79
N ALA A 115 6.58 -5.77 7.70
CA ALA A 115 5.47 -6.71 7.54
C ALA A 115 4.17 -5.96 7.19
N PRO A 116 3.32 -6.51 6.31
CA PRO A 116 1.96 -6.00 6.08
C PRO A 116 1.20 -5.89 7.41
N LYS A 117 0.66 -4.71 7.72
CA LYS A 117 -0.15 -4.51 8.92
C LYS A 117 -1.58 -4.96 8.63
N THR A 118 -1.91 -6.20 8.98
CA THR A 118 -3.24 -6.78 8.75
C THR A 118 -4.25 -6.27 9.75
N TYR A 119 -5.44 -5.91 9.26
CA TYR A 119 -6.55 -5.47 10.10
C TYR A 119 -7.56 -6.59 10.33
N PRO A 120 -8.10 -6.74 11.56
CA PRO A 120 -9.17 -7.70 11.79
C PRO A 120 -10.36 -7.35 10.89
N PRO A 121 -11.11 -8.35 10.42
CA PRO A 121 -12.32 -8.12 9.66
C PRO A 121 -13.31 -7.33 10.52
N VAL A 122 -13.58 -6.08 10.13
CA VAL A 122 -14.62 -5.25 10.75
C VAL A 122 -15.92 -5.39 9.98
N VAL A 123 -17.04 -5.37 10.71
CA VAL A 123 -18.40 -5.60 10.17
C VAL A 123 -18.84 -4.58 9.11
N SER A 124 -18.14 -3.45 9.00
CA SER A 124 -18.44 -2.37 8.05
C SER A 124 -17.14 -1.72 7.59
N VAL A 125 -16.62 -2.17 6.45
CA VAL A 125 -15.62 -1.43 5.67
C VAL A 125 -16.26 -0.80 4.44
N SER A 126 -15.60 0.20 3.85
CA SER A 126 -16.02 0.69 2.54
C SER A 126 -15.89 -0.41 1.49
N THR A 127 -16.71 -0.34 0.44
CA THR A 127 -16.64 -1.28 -0.69
C THR A 127 -15.26 -1.29 -1.33
N THR A 128 -14.60 -0.14 -1.44
CA THR A 128 -13.23 -0.04 -1.96
C THR A 128 -12.22 -0.79 -1.10
N VAL A 129 -12.29 -0.67 0.24
CA VAL A 129 -11.43 -1.42 1.15
C VAL A 129 -11.68 -2.92 0.99
N GLN A 130 -12.93 -3.35 0.86
CA GLN A 130 -13.24 -4.76 0.62
C GLN A 130 -12.65 -5.25 -0.71
N THR A 131 -12.83 -4.50 -1.81
CA THR A 131 -12.24 -4.82 -3.11
C THR A 131 -10.72 -4.96 -3.03
N MET A 132 -10.03 -4.06 -2.33
CA MET A 132 -8.57 -4.14 -2.17
C MET A 132 -8.14 -5.40 -1.41
N ARG A 133 -8.87 -5.81 -0.38
CA ARG A 133 -8.61 -7.07 0.34
C ARG A 133 -8.91 -8.29 -0.52
N ASP A 134 -9.97 -8.25 -1.32
CA ASP A 134 -10.30 -9.33 -2.26
C ASP A 134 -9.22 -9.49 -3.34
N LEU A 135 -8.48 -8.42 -3.65
CA LEU A 135 -7.29 -8.42 -4.50
C LEU A 135 -6.01 -8.88 -3.77
N GLY A 136 -6.07 -9.19 -2.48
CA GLY A 136 -4.95 -9.67 -1.67
C GLY A 136 -4.11 -8.58 -0.99
N TYR A 137 -4.61 -7.34 -0.93
CA TYR A 137 -3.99 -6.25 -0.17
C TYR A 137 -4.62 -6.17 1.21
N GLU A 138 -4.14 -7.01 2.14
CA GLU A 138 -4.66 -7.08 3.52
C GLU A 138 -4.19 -5.91 4.39
N GLU A 139 -3.11 -5.24 3.97
CA GLU A 139 -2.51 -4.06 4.58
C GLU A 139 -3.30 -2.76 4.37
N VAL A 140 -4.39 -2.81 3.60
CA VAL A 140 -5.28 -1.66 3.40
C VAL A 140 -6.00 -1.33 4.71
N GLN A 141 -5.73 -0.13 5.21
CA GLN A 141 -6.34 0.39 6.42
C GLN A 141 -7.65 1.10 6.12
N ASP A 142 -7.62 2.09 5.24
CA ASP A 142 -8.79 2.83 4.80
C ASP A 142 -8.66 3.29 3.34
N CYS A 143 -9.79 3.74 2.79
CA CYS A 143 -9.83 4.41 1.51
C CYS A 143 -10.72 5.67 1.62
N ALA A 144 -10.20 6.80 1.15
CA ALA A 144 -10.89 8.07 1.13
C ALA A 144 -12.05 8.05 0.12
N GLY A 145 -13.24 8.45 0.59
CA GLY A 145 -14.44 8.62 -0.23
C GLY A 145 -14.49 9.92 -1.03
N THR A 146 -13.36 10.62 -1.22
CA THR A 146 -13.29 11.95 -1.87
C THR A 146 -13.47 11.91 -3.39
N GLY A 147 -13.75 10.74 -3.96
CA GLY A 147 -13.84 10.52 -5.41
C GLY A 147 -12.49 10.37 -6.11
N LEU A 148 -11.37 10.61 -5.41
CA LEU A 148 -10.01 10.37 -5.91
C LEU A 148 -9.57 8.91 -5.74
N GLY A 149 -10.35 8.10 -5.00
CA GLY A 149 -10.05 6.69 -4.75
C GLY A 149 -8.70 6.47 -4.05
N LEU A 150 -8.30 7.37 -3.15
CA LEU A 150 -7.05 7.22 -2.42
C LEU A 150 -7.21 6.17 -1.32
N CYS A 151 -6.31 5.20 -1.24
CA CYS A 151 -6.26 4.21 -0.17
C CYS A 151 -4.95 4.32 0.60
N ARG A 152 -5.00 4.08 1.91
CA ARG A 152 -3.85 4.00 2.80
C ARG A 152 -3.49 2.54 3.04
N MET A 153 -2.24 2.21 2.73
CA MET A 153 -1.61 0.91 2.98
C MET A 153 -0.61 1.09 4.12
N GLU A 154 -0.56 0.14 5.05
CA GLU A 154 0.38 0.20 6.17
C GLU A 154 1.23 -1.04 6.30
N PHE A 155 2.52 -0.80 6.49
CA PHE A 155 3.48 -1.80 6.89
C PHE A 155 4.03 -1.42 8.26
N ILE A 156 4.36 -2.43 9.05
CA ILE A 156 4.89 -2.24 10.40
C ILE A 156 6.21 -2.99 10.54
N GLU A 157 7.17 -2.34 11.16
CA GLU A 157 8.45 -2.92 11.51
C GLU A 157 8.43 -3.49 12.95
N ARG A 158 9.45 -4.29 13.32
CA ARG A 158 9.58 -4.92 14.64
C ARG A 158 9.50 -3.96 15.84
N GLU A 159 9.85 -2.69 15.63
CA GLU A 159 9.85 -1.66 16.68
C GLU A 159 8.54 -0.87 16.75
N GLY A 160 7.59 -1.18 15.87
CA GLY A 160 6.27 -0.54 15.83
C GLY A 160 6.20 0.70 14.95
N LEU A 161 7.31 1.07 14.28
CA LEU A 161 7.34 2.11 13.26
C LEU A 161 6.43 1.72 12.09
N VAL A 162 5.66 2.67 11.55
CA VAL A 162 4.70 2.41 10.48
C VAL A 162 5.14 3.11 9.19
N LEU A 163 5.19 2.37 8.10
CA LEU A 163 5.33 2.89 6.75
C LEU A 163 3.94 2.99 6.15
N ALA A 164 3.47 4.21 5.94
CA ALA A 164 2.21 4.49 5.29
C ALA A 164 2.44 4.80 3.81
N ILE A 165 1.71 4.12 2.93
CA ILE A 165 1.73 4.34 1.48
C ILE A 165 0.33 4.72 1.05
N ILE A 166 0.24 5.86 0.38
CA ILE A 166 -0.99 6.34 -0.24
C ILE A 166 -0.98 5.89 -1.69
N VAL A 167 -2.04 5.22 -2.11
CA VAL A 167 -2.23 4.75 -3.49
C VAL A 167 -3.51 5.31 -4.08
N THR A 168 -3.55 5.54 -5.39
CA THR A 168 -4.80 5.80 -6.13
C THR A 168 -5.42 4.49 -6.59
N THR A 169 -6.74 4.38 -6.57
CA THR A 169 -7.52 3.23 -7.07
C THR A 169 -8.43 3.62 -8.24
N SER A 170 -8.16 4.76 -8.88
CA SER A 170 -8.92 5.25 -10.04
C SER A 170 -8.65 4.47 -11.32
N GLU A 171 -7.54 3.73 -11.36
CA GLU A 171 -7.08 2.95 -12.51
C GLU A 171 -7.34 1.46 -12.30
N ALA A 172 -7.09 0.65 -13.34
CA ALA A 172 -7.19 -0.81 -13.27
C ALA A 172 -6.26 -1.43 -12.21
N GLU A 173 -5.12 -0.80 -11.96
CA GLU A 173 -4.15 -1.19 -10.94
C GLU A 173 -3.90 -0.02 -9.98
N PRO A 174 -3.74 -0.27 -8.66
CA PRO A 174 -3.45 0.80 -7.72
C PRO A 174 -2.07 1.38 -7.95
N MET A 175 -1.95 2.71 -7.92
CA MET A 175 -0.68 3.40 -8.22
C MET A 175 -0.19 4.19 -7.00
N VAL A 176 1.11 4.17 -6.74
CA VAL A 176 1.71 4.92 -5.62
C VAL A 176 1.53 6.42 -5.84
N TRP A 177 0.96 7.11 -4.84
CA TRP A 177 0.77 8.56 -4.83
C TRP A 177 1.79 9.26 -3.92
N SER A 178 2.02 8.71 -2.72
CA SER A 178 2.98 9.23 -1.74
C SER A 178 3.26 8.19 -0.65
N TRP A 179 4.31 8.36 0.14
CA TRP A 179 4.62 7.51 1.28
C TRP A 179 5.35 8.29 2.38
N PHE A 180 5.25 7.83 3.63
CA PHE A 180 5.88 8.44 4.79
C PHE A 180 5.90 7.49 5.99
N LEU A 181 6.69 7.84 7.01
CA LEU A 181 6.79 7.12 8.27
C LEU A 181 5.97 7.78 9.39
N GLU A 182 5.49 6.96 10.32
CA GLU A 182 4.80 7.35 11.57
C GLU A 182 5.40 6.68 12.80
#